data_AF-A0A3D4TEN0-F1
#
_entry.id   AF-A0A3D4TEN0-F1
#
_cell.length_a   1.000
_cell.length_b   1.000
_cell.length_c   1.000
_cell.angle_alpha   90.00
_cell.angle_beta   90.00
_cell.angle_gamma   90.00
#
_symmetry.space_group_name_H-M   'P 1'
#
loop_
_entity.id
_entity.type
_entity.pdbx_description
1 polymer ?
#
loop_
_entity_poly.entity_id
_entity_poly.type
_entity_poly.pdbx_seq_one_letter_code
_entity_poly.pdbx_strand_id
1 'polypeptide(L)' 'MMNTEGRKRILVLYEYFYPGYKAGGPVQSLQNMVLALQDYYEFYVIANAYDLNDTDYYSGVTTDDWNEVNLTKDAR' A
#
# COMPACT_ATOMS: atom_id res chain seq x y z
N MET A 1 16.17 4.98 -14.79
CA MET A 1 16.00 4.89 -13.32
C MET A 1 15.54 6.26 -12.85
N MET A 2 14.36 6.35 -12.24
CA MET A 2 13.89 7.63 -11.68
C MET A 2 14.70 7.94 -10.41
N ASN A 3 15.32 9.11 -10.35
CA ASN A 3 16.01 9.58 -9.15
C ASN A 3 14.95 9.94 -8.09
N THR A 4 15.01 9.32 -6.92
CA THR A 4 14.04 9.52 -5.84
C THR A 4 14.51 10.54 -4.81
N GLU A 5 15.75 11.01 -4.90
CA GLU A 5 16.33 12.01 -3.98
C GLU A 5 15.51 13.32 -4.01
N GLY A 6 15.04 13.72 -2.83
CA GLY A 6 14.31 14.98 -2.63
C GLY A 6 12.78 14.88 -2.69
N ARG A 7 12.20 13.70 -2.96
CA ARG A 7 10.74 13.52 -2.88
C ARG A 7 10.26 13.59 -1.43
N LYS A 8 9.13 14.26 -1.21
CA LYS A 8 8.50 14.30 0.11
C LYS A 8 7.95 12.93 0.45
N ARG A 9 8.15 12.52 1.71
CA ARG A 9 7.66 11.25 2.24
C ARG A 9 6.27 11.43 2.84
N ILE A 10 5.36 10.52 2.50
CA ILE A 10 4.01 10.45 3.05
C ILE A 10 3.85 9.11 3.74
N LEU A 11 3.59 9.14 5.04
CA LEU A 11 3.21 7.96 5.82
C LEU A 11 1.69 7.94 5.98
N VAL A 12 1.07 6.85 5.57
CA VAL A 12 -0.35 6.59 5.75
C VAL A 12 -0.54 5.51 6.83
N LEU A 13 -1.40 5.80 7.80
CA LEU A 13 -1.85 4.82 8.79
C LEU A 13 -3.28 4.46 8.43
N TYR A 14 -3.48 3.24 7.91
CA TYR A 14 -4.80 2.76 7.56
C TYR A 14 -4.83 1.23 7.64
N GLU A 15 -5.93 0.69 8.16
CA GLU A 15 -6.01 -0.72 8.52
C GLU A 15 -5.87 -1.67 7.32
N TYR A 16 -6.35 -1.26 6.15
CA TYR A 16 -6.40 -2.08 4.94
C TYR A 16 -5.60 -1.45 3.81
N PHE A 17 -4.65 -2.20 3.27
CA PHE A 17 -3.90 -1.79 2.09
C PHE A 17 -3.64 -2.99 1.18
N TYR A 18 -3.01 -2.76 0.03
CA TYR A 18 -2.59 -3.80 -0.89
C TYR A 18 -1.87 -4.95 -0.14
N PRO A 19 -2.18 -6.23 -0.42
CA PRO A 19 -3.10 -6.72 -1.46
C PRO A 19 -4.58 -6.78 -1.05
N GLY A 20 -4.96 -6.29 0.13
CA GLY A 20 -6.35 -6.25 0.60
C GLY A 20 -7.27 -5.40 -0.27
N TYR A 21 -8.51 -5.85 -0.43
CA TYR A 21 -9.53 -5.21 -1.26
C TYR A 21 -10.95 -5.27 -0.64
N LYS A 22 -11.17 -6.09 0.39
CA LYS A 22 -12.51 -6.32 0.95
C LYS A 22 -13.06 -5.12 1.73
N ALA A 23 -12.20 -4.23 2.20
CA ALA A 23 -12.58 -3.00 2.92
C ALA A 23 -13.26 -1.92 2.06
N GLY A 24 -13.39 -2.14 0.74
CA GLY A 24 -14.20 -1.32 -0.15
C GLY A 24 -13.57 0.04 -0.52
N GLY A 25 -14.40 1.09 -0.53
CA GLY A 25 -14.04 2.39 -1.08
C GLY A 25 -12.75 3.03 -0.51
N PRO A 26 -12.49 3.00 0.81
CA PRO A 26 -11.29 3.63 1.36
C PRO A 26 -9.97 2.97 0.93
N VAL A 27 -9.85 1.63 0.96
CA VAL A 27 -8.63 0.94 0.50
C VAL A 27 -8.38 1.20 -0.99
N GLN A 28 -9.44 1.17 -1.80
CA GLN A 28 -9.35 1.47 -3.22
C GLN A 28 -8.96 2.94 -3.48
N SER A 29 -9.49 3.88 -2.69
CA SER A 29 -9.14 5.30 -2.78
C SER A 29 -7.68 5.54 -2.42
N LEU A 30 -7.17 4.86 -1.38
CA LEU A 30 -5.77 4.93 -0.98
C LEU A 30 -4.85 4.36 -2.07
N GLN A 31 -5.15 3.18 -2.62
CA GLN A 31 -4.39 2.60 -3.73
C GLN A 31 -4.37 3.53 -4.95
N ASN A 32 -5.52 4.10 -5.33
CA ASN A 32 -5.63 5.04 -6.43
C ASN A 32 -4.82 6.32 -6.20
N MET A 33 -4.82 6.85 -4.96
CA MET A 33 -4.02 8.02 -4.58
C MET A 33 -2.53 7.72 -4.72
N VAL A 34 -2.05 6.58 -4.21
CA VAL A 34 -0.65 6.17 -4.35
C VAL A 34 -0.30 6.04 -5.84
N LEU A 35 -1.11 5.32 -6.62
CA LEU A 35 -0.88 5.14 -8.06
C LEU A 35 -0.78 6.45 -8.83
N ALA A 36 -1.61 7.44 -8.49
CA ALA A 36 -1.64 8.74 -9.16
C ALA A 36 -0.48 9.67 -8.75
N LEU A 37 0.10 9.47 -7.57
CA LEU A 37 1.03 10.42 -6.96
C LEU A 37 2.44 9.86 -6.71
N GLN A 38 2.66 8.55 -6.90
CA GLN A 38 3.93 7.87 -6.64
C GLN A 38 5.11 8.37 -7.48
N ASP A 39 4.86 9.08 -8.59
CA ASP A 39 5.93 9.72 -9.36
C ASP A 39 6.49 10.96 -8.63
N TYR A 40 5.64 11.63 -7.84
CA TYR A 40 5.96 12.89 -7.14
C TYR A 40 6.33 12.71 -5.67
N TYR A 41 5.82 11.66 -5.03
CA TYR A 41 6.00 11.40 -3.59
C TYR A 41 6.49 9.98 -3.33
N GLU A 42 7.16 9.80 -2.20
CA GLU A 42 7.51 8.48 -1.66
C GLU A 42 6.45 8.09 -0.61
N PHE A 43 5.73 7.00 -0.85
CA PHE A 43 4.64 6.54 0.02
C PHE A 43 5.09 5.38 0.90
N TYR A 44 4.67 5.45 2.15
CA TYR A 44 4.76 4.36 3.13
C TYR A 44 3.36 4.13 3.69
N VAL A 45 2.98 2.87 3.85
CA VAL A 45 1.69 2.49 4.43
C VAL A 45 1.92 1.48 5.54
N ILE A 46 1.42 1.80 6.74
CA ILE A 46 1.31 0.83 7.83
C ILE A 46 -0.13 0.33 7.81
N ALA A 47 -0.28 -0.97 7.63
CA ALA A 47 -1.57 -1.67 7.53
C ALA A 47 -1.50 -3.04 8.24
N ASN A 48 -2.66 -3.64 8.47
CA ASN A 48 -2.73 -4.99 9.00
C ASN A 48 -2.29 -6.03 7.95
N ALA A 49 -1.80 -7.17 8.42
CA ALA A 49 -1.42 -8.30 7.59
C ALA A 49 -2.62 -9.14 7.10
N TYR A 50 -3.84 -8.71 7.38
CA TYR A 50 -5.09 -9.41 7.10
C TYR A 50 -6.01 -8.52 6.26
N ASP A 51 -6.84 -9.12 5.41
CA ASP A 51 -7.94 -8.39 4.77
C ASP A 51 -9.18 -8.42 5.69
N LEU A 52 -10.19 -7.62 5.35
CA LEU A 52 -11.41 -7.51 6.13
C LEU A 52 -12.08 -8.89 6.31
N ASN A 53 -12.19 -9.31 7.57
CA ASN A 53 -12.76 -10.58 8.05
C ASN A 53 -11.99 -11.85 7.67
N ASP A 54 -10.76 -11.74 7.15
CA ASP A 54 -9.92 -12.91 6.93
C ASP A 54 -9.19 -13.32 8.20
N THR A 55 -9.04 -14.63 8.36
CA THR A 55 -8.27 -15.24 9.45
C THR A 55 -6.84 -15.58 9.05
N ASP A 56 -6.60 -15.70 7.74
CA ASP A 56 -5.28 -15.96 7.18
C ASP A 56 -4.62 -14.65 6.77
N TYR A 57 -3.33 -14.51 7.05
CA TYR A 57 -2.55 -13.34 6.66
C TYR A 57 -2.08 -13.44 5.21
N TYR A 58 -1.69 -12.31 4.61
CA TYR A 58 -1.20 -12.28 3.24
C TYR A 58 0.08 -13.11 3.06
N SER A 59 0.06 -14.03 2.09
CA SER A 59 1.24 -14.80 1.74
C SER A 59 2.36 -13.89 1.22
N GLY A 60 3.58 -14.08 1.73
CA GLY A 60 4.75 -13.30 1.32
C GLY A 60 4.89 -11.93 1.98
N VAL A 61 3.98 -11.55 2.90
CA VAL A 61 4.12 -10.34 3.73
C VAL A 61 4.85 -10.70 5.02
N THR A 62 5.88 -9.92 5.36
CA THR A 62 6.60 -9.99 6.64
C THR A 62 6.05 -8.93 7.58
N THR A 63 5.53 -9.31 8.74
CA THR A 63 5.01 -8.37 9.75
C THR A 63 6.14 -7.68 10.52
N ASP A 64 5.86 -6.50 11.07
CA ASP A 64 6.83 -5.66 11.79
C ASP A 64 8.06 -5.24 10.97
N ASP A 65 7.94 -5.29 9.64
CA ASP A 65 8.99 -4.90 8.70
C ASP A 65 8.40 -4.17 7.48
N TRP A 66 9.25 -3.44 6.77
CA TRP A 66 8.89 -2.79 5.52
C TRP A 66 8.88 -3.80 4.37
N ASN A 67 7.76 -3.90 3.69
CA ASN A 67 7.60 -4.73 2.50
C ASN A 67 7.62 -3.84 1.26
N GLU A 68 8.52 -4.12 0.31
CA GLU A 68 8.54 -3.42 -0.97
C GLU A 68 7.36 -3.86 -1.83
N VAL A 69 6.51 -2.91 -2.22
CA VAL A 69 5.32 -3.15 -3.03
C VAL A 69 5.43 -2.41 -4.35
N ASN A 70 5.34 -3.15 -5.45
CA ASN A 70 5.24 -2.59 -6.79
C ASN A 70 3.77 -2.48 -7.22
N LEU A 71 3.14 -1.35 -6.92
CA LEU A 71 1.77 -1.05 -7.33
C LEU A 71 1.73 -0.64 -8.80
N THR A 72 1.15 -1.51 -9.63
CA THR A 72 0.84 -1.22 -11.04
C THR A 72 -0.68 -1.09 -11.22
N LYS A 73 -1.12 -0.50 -12.33
CA LYS A 73 -2.57 -0.37 -12.63
C LYS A 73 -3.28 -1.73 -12.74
N ASP A 74 -2.52 -2.78 -13.05
CA ASP A 74 -3.01 -4.14 -13.19
C ASP A 74 -2.86 -4.96 -11.89
N ALA A 75 -2.21 -4.41 -10.86
CA ALA A 75 -2.15 -5.00 -9.53
C ALA A 75 -3.53 -4.83 -8.86
N ARG A 76 -4.43 -5.77 -9.17
CA ARG A 76 -5.69 -5.98 -8.46
C ARG A 76 -5.63 -7.31 -7.72
#